data_AF-A0A9E4SX32-F1
#
_entry.id   AF-A0A9E4SX32-F1
#
_cell.length_a   1.000
_cell.length_b   1.000
_cell.length_c   1.000
_cell.angle_alpha   90.00
_cell.angle_beta   90.00
_cell.angle_gamma   90.00
#
_symmetry.space_group_name_H-M   'P 1'
#
loop_
_entity.id
_entity.type
_entity.pdbx_description
1 polymer ?
#
loop_
_entity_poly.entity_id
_entity_poly.type
_entity_poly.pdbx_seq_one_letter_code
_entity_poly.pdbx_strand_id
1 'polypeptide(L)'
;MAVLQVVGDRPGVGKTCLVGAILSHLAAGGRSAAYFKPFSSDPRTDADVAFISSHVLAGAGNPQAPAPIQFPEAASSSTILGGTDGQGIVKAVADLAGTADVVLVEGPDLTSPGGQAWALPQELSELLSSRVLLLTGYANNLDIETLLDSVAPMSDRIAGMVVNNVPPYRQHSVQQGMVAAVQSRGISVLGTLPEDRPMLAVTVKQIADHLGGTWVQETENTGAYVDRFLIGGNIMDSGITYFGRFPNQAVITRAERPDIQMSCLMTDTRCLVLTGGGEPTAYVKAEALEREVPIILVEAGTLETAEALGGLLDLANPHSPEKVTRFTELAHQHLDLDALTAAII
;
A
#
# COMPACT_ATOMS: atom_id res chain seq x y z
N MET A 1 27.51 -5.52 8.29
CA MET A 1 26.80 -5.17 7.03
C MET A 1 25.56 -6.02 7.02
N ALA A 2 24.40 -5.37 6.95
CA ALA A 2 23.15 -6.03 7.27
C ALA A 2 22.23 -6.08 6.06
N VAL A 3 21.66 -7.25 5.79
CA VAL A 3 20.63 -7.44 4.77
C VAL A 3 19.33 -7.70 5.51
N LEU A 4 18.34 -6.83 5.32
CA LEU A 4 17.00 -7.01 5.86
C LEU A 4 16.06 -7.31 4.70
N GLN A 5 15.45 -8.49 4.72
CA GLN A 5 14.40 -8.88 3.80
C GLN A 5 13.03 -8.57 4.40
N VAL A 6 12.21 -7.79 3.71
CA VAL A 6 10.81 -7.55 4.09
C VAL A 6 9.91 -8.54 3.35
N VAL A 7 9.17 -9.35 4.09
CA VAL A 7 8.32 -10.42 3.56
C VAL A 7 6.88 -10.20 4.03
N GLY A 8 5.94 -10.21 3.09
CA GLY A 8 4.51 -10.12 3.38
C GLY A 8 3.89 -11.50 3.45
N ASP A 9 2.81 -11.67 4.22
CA ASP A 9 2.05 -12.93 4.19
C ASP A 9 1.30 -13.11 2.86
N ARG A 10 0.88 -12.00 2.24
CA ARG A 10 0.17 -11.99 0.96
C ARG A 10 0.37 -10.69 0.17
N PRO A 11 0.04 -10.67 -1.14
CA PRO A 11 0.08 -9.45 -1.92
C PRO A 11 -0.78 -8.33 -1.32
N GLY A 12 -0.32 -7.08 -1.49
CA GLY A 12 -1.10 -5.89 -1.09
C GLY A 12 -1.05 -5.51 0.40
N VAL A 13 -0.28 -6.21 1.25
CA VAL A 13 -0.23 -5.89 2.70
C VAL A 13 0.57 -4.65 3.08
N GLY A 14 1.13 -3.93 2.10
CA GLY A 14 1.82 -2.65 2.31
C GLY A 14 3.35 -2.74 2.44
N LYS A 15 3.98 -3.79 1.91
CA LYS A 15 5.46 -3.97 1.95
C LYS A 15 6.22 -2.75 1.46
N THR A 16 5.85 -2.22 0.29
CA THR A 16 6.53 -1.08 -0.34
C THR A 16 6.45 0.17 0.53
N CYS A 17 5.30 0.45 1.18
CA CYS A 17 5.17 1.55 2.13
C CYS A 17 6.04 1.34 3.37
N LEU A 18 6.08 0.12 3.91
CA LEU A 18 6.93 -0.22 5.06
C LEU A 18 8.41 -0.07 4.71
N VAL A 19 8.84 -0.53 3.54
CA VAL A 19 10.21 -0.31 3.05
C VAL A 19 10.51 1.18 2.94
N GLY A 20 9.62 1.97 2.33
CA GLY A 20 9.78 3.42 2.25
C GLY A 20 9.92 4.10 3.61
N ALA A 21 9.13 3.67 4.60
CA ALA A 21 9.22 4.17 5.97
C ALA A 21 10.53 3.77 6.66
N ILE A 22 11.01 2.54 6.49
CA ILE A 22 12.29 2.09 7.07
C ILE A 22 13.46 2.83 6.42
N LEU A 23 13.46 3.02 5.09
CA LEU A 23 14.47 3.82 4.39
C LEU A 23 14.53 5.24 4.94
N SER A 24 13.35 5.86 5.12
CA SER A 24 13.23 7.23 5.66
C SER A 24 13.74 7.30 7.11
N HIS A 25 13.40 6.31 7.93
CA HIS A 25 13.86 6.20 9.31
C HIS A 25 15.38 6.06 9.41
N LEU A 26 15.97 5.17 8.61
CA LEU A 26 17.43 4.95 8.59
C LEU A 26 18.18 6.22 8.11
N ALA A 27 17.66 6.89 7.08
CA ALA A 27 18.23 8.14 6.59
C ALA A 27 18.17 9.25 7.65
N ALA A 28 17.05 9.39 8.37
CA ALA A 28 16.91 10.33 9.47
C ALA A 28 17.89 10.02 10.63
N GLY A 29 18.20 8.74 10.85
CA GLY A 29 19.23 8.28 11.79
C GLY A 29 20.67 8.40 11.27
N GLY A 30 20.89 8.99 10.08
CA GLY A 30 22.21 9.19 9.50
C GLY A 30 22.87 7.92 8.94
N ARG A 31 22.09 6.86 8.67
CA ARG A 31 22.57 5.60 8.10
C ARG A 31 22.28 5.54 6.62
N SER A 32 23.26 5.04 5.87
CA SER A 32 23.09 4.80 4.44
C SER A 32 22.34 3.48 4.21
N ALA A 33 21.33 3.50 3.35
CA ALA A 33 20.53 2.32 3.04
C ALA A 33 20.35 2.18 1.52
N ALA A 34 20.49 0.95 1.02
CA ALA A 34 20.20 0.59 -0.35
C ALA A 34 18.86 -0.17 -0.43
N TYR A 35 18.21 -0.10 -1.58
CA TYR A 35 16.97 -0.82 -1.86
C TYR A 35 17.17 -1.81 -3.01
N PHE A 36 16.59 -3.00 -2.88
CA PHE A 36 16.52 -3.98 -3.93
C PHE A 36 15.19 -4.74 -3.89
N LYS A 37 14.52 -4.83 -5.04
CA LYS A 37 13.38 -5.72 -5.23
C LYS A 37 13.80 -6.80 -6.22
N PRO A 38 14.07 -8.04 -5.79
CA PRO A 38 14.65 -9.03 -6.69
C PRO A 38 13.69 -9.56 -7.74
N PHE A 39 12.39 -9.56 -7.46
CA PHE A 39 11.38 -10.18 -8.33
C PHE A 39 10.25 -9.22 -8.68
N SER A 40 9.76 -9.34 -9.92
CA SER A 40 8.61 -8.59 -10.42
C SER A 40 7.80 -9.43 -11.41
N SER A 41 6.50 -9.13 -11.51
CA SER A 41 5.65 -9.62 -12.60
C SER A 41 5.92 -8.90 -13.92
N ASP A 42 6.44 -7.66 -13.86
CA ASP A 42 6.84 -6.86 -15.01
C ASP A 42 8.20 -6.17 -14.76
N PRO A 43 9.31 -6.88 -14.95
CA PRO A 43 10.63 -6.41 -14.52
C PRO A 43 11.12 -5.13 -15.22
N ARG A 44 10.59 -4.80 -16.39
CA ARG A 44 11.04 -3.62 -17.17
C ARG A 44 10.41 -2.32 -16.66
N THR A 45 9.24 -2.43 -16.05
CA THR A 45 8.39 -1.29 -15.68
C THR A 45 7.83 -1.44 -14.27
N ASP A 46 8.60 -2.07 -13.38
CA ASP A 46 8.20 -2.26 -11.99
C ASP A 46 8.00 -0.92 -11.29
N ALA A 47 6.75 -0.63 -10.95
CA ALA A 47 6.33 0.65 -10.40
C ALA A 47 6.88 0.88 -8.98
N ASP A 48 7.10 -0.18 -8.19
CA ASP A 48 7.67 -0.05 -6.84
C ASP A 48 9.13 0.37 -6.91
N VAL A 49 9.91 -0.27 -7.79
CA VAL A 49 11.32 0.11 -8.03
C VAL A 49 11.43 1.54 -8.54
N ALA A 50 10.62 1.89 -9.54
CA ALA A 50 10.60 3.24 -10.09
C ALA A 50 10.25 4.26 -9.00
N PHE A 51 9.20 4.00 -8.21
CA PHE A 51 8.73 4.90 -7.18
C PHE A 51 9.74 5.09 -6.04
N ILE A 52 10.24 4.01 -5.44
CA ILE A 52 11.23 4.08 -4.35
C ILE A 52 12.51 4.81 -4.81
N SER A 53 13.00 4.49 -6.01
CA SER A 53 14.22 5.10 -6.54
C SER A 53 14.07 6.60 -6.81
N SER A 54 12.90 7.03 -7.29
CA SER A 54 12.66 8.42 -7.70
C SER A 54 12.13 9.34 -6.60
N HIS A 55 11.49 8.80 -5.56
CA HIS A 55 10.82 9.60 -4.52
C HIS A 55 11.34 9.37 -3.11
N VAL A 56 11.82 8.16 -2.77
CA VAL A 56 12.30 7.84 -1.42
C VAL A 56 13.82 7.95 -1.34
N LEU A 57 14.53 7.41 -2.33
CA LEU A 57 15.99 7.44 -2.39
C LEU A 57 16.55 8.66 -3.14
N ALA A 58 15.70 9.60 -3.55
CA ALA A 58 16.07 10.78 -4.32
C ALA A 58 17.11 11.63 -3.56
N GLY A 59 18.37 11.59 -4.01
CA GLY A 59 19.48 12.30 -3.37
C GLY A 59 20.83 11.96 -4.01
N ALA A 60 21.80 12.87 -3.84
CA ALA A 60 23.13 12.75 -4.45
C ALA A 60 23.99 11.70 -3.74
N GLY A 61 23.82 10.42 -4.07
CA GLY A 61 24.75 9.35 -3.68
C GLY A 61 24.15 7.98 -3.36
N ASN A 62 22.82 7.83 -3.31
CA ASN A 62 22.23 6.52 -3.08
C ASN A 62 22.41 5.62 -4.31
N PRO A 63 22.76 4.33 -4.13
CA PRO A 63 22.91 3.41 -5.25
C PRO A 63 21.58 3.22 -5.97
N GLN A 64 21.61 3.13 -7.29
CA GLN A 64 20.42 2.76 -8.07
C GLN A 64 20.01 1.34 -7.72
N ALA A 65 18.70 1.14 -7.55
CA ALA A 65 18.13 -0.17 -7.34
C ALA A 65 18.41 -1.06 -8.58
N PRO A 66 19.00 -2.25 -8.41
CA PRO A 66 19.19 -3.19 -9.51
C PRO A 66 17.84 -3.60 -10.11
N ALA A 67 17.84 -3.91 -11.42
CA ALA A 67 16.64 -4.34 -12.09
C ALA A 67 16.16 -5.70 -11.53
N PRO A 68 14.84 -5.85 -11.25
CA PRO A 68 14.27 -7.14 -10.86
C PRO A 68 14.38 -8.17 -11.99
N ILE A 69 14.17 -9.44 -11.66
CA ILE A 69 13.94 -10.53 -12.61
C ILE A 69 12.49 -11.03 -12.52
N GLN A 70 12.07 -11.82 -13.50
CA GLN A 70 10.74 -12.43 -13.48
C GLN A 70 10.60 -13.37 -12.29
N PHE A 71 9.40 -13.47 -11.73
CA PHE A 71 9.11 -14.53 -10.77
C PHE A 71 9.37 -15.92 -11.39
N PRO A 72 10.07 -16.81 -10.67
CA PRO A 72 10.23 -18.18 -11.11
C PRO A 72 8.88 -18.91 -11.10
N GLU A 73 8.69 -19.85 -12.02
CA GLU A 73 7.51 -20.71 -12.02
C GLU A 73 7.49 -21.59 -10.75
N ALA A 74 6.33 -21.72 -10.11
CA ALA A 74 6.17 -22.49 -8.87
C ALA A 74 6.32 -24.03 -9.04
N ALA A 75 6.93 -24.50 -10.14
CA ALA A 75 6.99 -25.91 -10.51
C ALA A 75 8.07 -26.70 -9.74
N SER A 76 7.60 -27.40 -8.69
CA SER A 76 8.11 -28.66 -8.13
C SER A 76 9.60 -28.81 -7.76
N SER A 77 9.84 -28.89 -6.45
CA SER A 77 10.87 -29.71 -5.75
C SER A 77 12.37 -29.43 -5.94
N SER A 78 12.77 -28.48 -6.78
CA SER A 78 14.17 -28.02 -6.85
C SER A 78 14.34 -26.64 -6.24
N THR A 79 15.51 -26.37 -5.66
CA THR A 79 15.89 -25.04 -5.17
C THR A 79 15.68 -24.02 -6.28
N ILE A 80 14.70 -23.13 -6.09
CA ILE A 80 14.27 -22.13 -7.05
C ILE A 80 15.44 -21.19 -7.42
N LEU A 81 16.33 -20.90 -6.46
CA LEU A 81 17.47 -20.00 -6.63
C LEU A 81 18.83 -20.68 -6.83
N GLY A 82 18.86 -21.95 -7.23
CA GLY A 82 20.12 -22.71 -7.40
C GLY A 82 20.97 -22.38 -8.64
N GLY A 83 20.52 -21.46 -9.49
CA GLY A 83 21.12 -21.19 -10.81
C GLY A 83 21.78 -19.81 -10.97
N THR A 84 21.87 -19.35 -12.22
CA THR A 84 22.42 -18.03 -12.59
C THR A 84 21.66 -16.88 -11.95
N ASP A 85 20.35 -17.05 -11.76
CA ASP A 85 19.48 -16.03 -11.16
C ASP A 85 19.86 -15.80 -9.69
N GLY A 86 20.04 -16.88 -8.91
CA GLY A 86 20.53 -16.78 -7.53
C GLY A 86 21.91 -16.12 -7.45
N GLN A 87 22.84 -16.49 -8.35
CA GLN A 87 24.16 -15.85 -8.41
C GLN A 87 24.07 -14.36 -8.74
N GLY A 88 23.16 -13.98 -9.64
CA GLY A 88 22.88 -12.59 -10.00
C GLY A 88 22.35 -11.78 -8.81
N ILE A 89 21.40 -12.34 -8.05
CA ILE A 89 20.84 -11.73 -6.84
C ILE A 89 21.92 -11.54 -5.77
N VAL A 90 22.73 -12.57 -5.49
CA VAL A 90 23.85 -12.47 -4.52
C VAL A 90 24.83 -11.39 -4.93
N LYS A 91 25.20 -11.33 -6.20
CA LYS A 91 26.10 -10.29 -6.72
C LYS A 91 25.49 -8.90 -6.57
N ALA A 92 24.23 -8.72 -6.95
CA ALA A 92 23.54 -7.44 -6.84
C ALA A 92 23.49 -6.94 -5.39
N VAL A 93 23.18 -7.82 -4.44
CA VAL A 93 23.21 -7.48 -3.00
C VAL A 93 24.62 -7.16 -2.54
N ALA A 94 25.64 -7.93 -2.94
CA ALA A 94 27.03 -7.66 -2.58
C ALA A 94 27.53 -6.30 -3.11
N ASP A 95 27.18 -5.95 -4.35
CA ASP A 95 27.52 -4.67 -4.97
C ASP A 95 26.88 -3.50 -4.20
N LEU A 96 25.58 -3.61 -3.87
CA LEU A 96 24.87 -2.61 -3.05
C LEU A 96 25.44 -2.48 -1.65
N ALA A 97 25.79 -3.61 -1.04
CA ALA A 97 26.32 -3.63 0.31
C ALA A 97 27.70 -2.94 0.38
N GLY A 98 28.47 -2.94 -0.71
CA GLY A 98 29.69 -2.13 -0.83
C GLY A 98 29.47 -0.61 -0.78
N THR A 99 28.22 -0.15 -0.87
CA THR A 99 27.84 1.27 -0.97
C THR A 99 26.94 1.77 0.15
N ALA A 100 26.41 0.89 1.00
CA ALA A 100 25.46 1.23 2.06
C ALA A 100 25.64 0.36 3.31
N ASP A 101 25.23 0.88 4.47
CA ASP A 101 25.32 0.17 5.76
C ASP A 101 24.32 -0.99 5.84
N VAL A 102 23.13 -0.78 5.26
CA VAL A 102 22.00 -1.71 5.23
C VAL A 102 21.48 -1.87 3.81
N VAL A 103 21.21 -3.11 3.39
CA VAL A 103 20.48 -3.41 2.16
C VAL A 103 19.08 -3.88 2.53
N LEU A 104 18.06 -3.10 2.18
CA LEU A 104 16.66 -3.49 2.27
C LEU A 104 16.26 -4.25 1.00
N VAL A 105 15.87 -5.50 1.19
CA VAL A 105 15.38 -6.37 0.14
C VAL A 105 13.87 -6.48 0.27
N GLU A 106 13.12 -5.93 -0.68
CA GLU A 106 11.67 -6.18 -0.77
C GLU A 106 11.46 -7.58 -1.33
N GLY A 107 11.27 -8.53 -0.42
CA GLY A 107 11.16 -9.94 -0.72
C GLY A 107 9.79 -10.33 -1.30
N PRO A 108 9.72 -11.53 -1.90
CA PRO A 108 8.45 -12.13 -2.29
C PRO A 108 7.56 -12.37 -1.06
N ASP A 109 6.25 -12.42 -1.28
CA ASP A 109 5.29 -12.81 -0.25
C ASP A 109 5.38 -14.30 0.07
N LEU A 110 4.90 -14.72 1.25
CA LEU A 110 4.77 -16.14 1.63
C LEU A 110 3.83 -16.92 0.70
N THR A 111 2.93 -16.22 0.03
CA THR A 111 2.08 -16.74 -1.03
C THR A 111 2.58 -16.25 -2.38
N SER A 112 2.65 -17.17 -3.35
CA SER A 112 3.04 -16.85 -4.72
C SER A 112 2.00 -15.93 -5.39
N PRO A 113 2.34 -15.29 -6.52
CA PRO A 113 1.35 -14.54 -7.31
C PRO A 113 0.10 -15.36 -7.70
N GLY A 114 0.22 -16.70 -7.75
CA GLY A 114 -0.89 -17.63 -7.97
C GLY A 114 -1.63 -18.06 -6.70
N GLY A 115 -1.31 -17.49 -5.54
CA GLY A 115 -1.95 -17.76 -4.25
C GLY A 115 -1.51 -19.05 -3.56
N GLN A 116 -0.40 -19.67 -3.98
CA GLN A 116 0.11 -20.93 -3.42
C GLN A 116 1.27 -20.68 -2.46
N ALA A 117 1.37 -21.47 -1.39
CA ALA A 117 2.57 -21.46 -0.55
C ALA A 117 3.79 -21.94 -1.35
N TRP A 118 4.94 -21.33 -1.10
CA TRP A 118 6.19 -21.62 -1.81
C TRP A 118 7.41 -21.24 -0.95
N ALA A 119 8.56 -21.86 -1.26
CA ALA A 119 9.78 -21.69 -0.49
C ALA A 119 10.60 -20.44 -0.87
N LEU A 120 10.17 -19.66 -1.87
CA LEU A 120 11.00 -18.57 -2.43
C LEU A 120 11.45 -17.52 -1.40
N PRO A 121 10.60 -17.02 -0.47
CA PRO A 121 11.07 -16.08 0.54
C PRO A 121 12.10 -16.69 1.49
N GLN A 122 11.94 -17.99 1.82
CA GLN A 122 12.89 -18.73 2.65
C GLN A 122 14.23 -18.91 1.93
N GLU A 123 14.20 -19.43 0.70
CA GLU A 123 15.41 -19.64 -0.11
C GLU A 123 16.18 -18.33 -0.32
N LEU A 124 15.48 -17.23 -0.56
CA LEU A 124 16.10 -15.90 -0.67
C LEU A 124 16.79 -15.49 0.64
N SER A 125 16.15 -15.76 1.79
CA SER A 125 16.71 -15.42 3.10
C SER A 125 17.96 -16.23 3.45
N GLU A 126 17.97 -17.51 3.06
CA GLU A 126 19.13 -18.40 3.21
C GLU A 126 20.26 -17.99 2.27
N LEU A 127 19.95 -17.76 1.00
CA LEU A 127 20.90 -17.35 -0.04
C LEU A 127 21.61 -16.05 0.32
N LEU A 128 20.88 -15.08 0.85
CA LEU A 128 21.41 -13.77 1.23
C LEU A 128 21.92 -13.70 2.68
N SER A 129 21.73 -14.78 3.45
CA SER A 129 21.96 -14.77 4.90
C SER A 129 21.29 -13.57 5.60
N SER A 130 20.10 -13.19 5.15
CA SER A 130 19.40 -11.99 5.60
C SER A 130 18.65 -12.24 6.91
N ARG A 131 18.38 -11.13 7.63
CA ARG A 131 17.32 -11.07 8.64
C ARG A 131 15.98 -10.81 7.94
N VAL A 132 14.88 -11.30 8.51
CA VAL A 132 13.54 -11.21 7.91
C VAL A 132 12.61 -10.35 8.78
N LEU A 133 12.03 -9.31 8.19
CA LEU A 133 10.92 -8.56 8.77
C LEU A 133 9.62 -9.06 8.15
N LEU A 134 8.76 -9.67 8.97
CA LEU A 134 7.46 -10.16 8.54
C LEU A 134 6.42 -9.04 8.62
N LEU A 135 5.63 -8.88 7.56
CA LEU A 135 4.48 -7.99 7.50
C LEU A 135 3.23 -8.82 7.27
N THR A 136 2.29 -8.80 8.21
CA THR A 136 0.99 -9.47 8.04
C THR A 136 -0.14 -8.46 8.02
N GLY A 137 -1.03 -8.58 7.03
CA GLY A 137 -2.26 -7.79 7.00
C GLY A 137 -3.33 -8.38 7.91
N TYR A 138 -3.86 -7.61 8.85
CA TYR A 138 -4.98 -8.05 9.68
C TYR A 138 -6.22 -8.39 8.84
N ALA A 139 -6.87 -9.49 9.20
CA ALA A 139 -8.17 -9.89 8.69
C ALA A 139 -8.96 -10.57 9.82
N ASN A 140 -10.29 -10.46 9.78
CA ASN A 140 -11.15 -11.03 10.83
C ASN A 140 -11.02 -12.56 10.97
N ASN A 141 -10.66 -13.23 9.89
CA ASN A 141 -10.48 -14.68 9.77
C ASN A 141 -9.01 -15.09 9.59
N LEU A 142 -8.08 -14.21 9.97
CA LEU A 142 -6.65 -14.53 9.90
C LEU A 142 -6.34 -15.68 10.86
N ASP A 143 -5.87 -16.80 10.30
CA ASP A 143 -5.36 -17.92 11.07
C ASP A 143 -3.86 -17.71 11.36
N ILE A 144 -3.59 -17.21 12.56
CA ILE A 144 -2.23 -16.91 12.99
C ILE A 144 -1.37 -18.17 13.13
N GLU A 145 -1.93 -19.31 13.51
CA GLU A 145 -1.15 -20.55 13.68
C GLU A 145 -0.66 -21.05 12.33
N THR A 146 -1.54 -21.06 11.32
CA THR A 146 -1.14 -21.40 9.94
C THR A 146 -0.05 -20.46 9.42
N LEU A 147 -0.14 -19.15 9.70
CA LEU A 147 0.91 -18.20 9.33
C LEU A 147 2.24 -18.53 10.04
N LEU A 148 2.20 -18.77 11.36
CA LEU A 148 3.39 -19.09 12.16
C LEU A 148 4.05 -20.39 11.72
N ASP A 149 3.27 -21.40 11.37
CA ASP A 149 3.78 -22.67 10.83
C ASP A 149 4.43 -22.48 9.44
N SER A 150 3.90 -21.58 8.61
CA SER A 150 4.49 -21.26 7.30
C SER A 150 5.87 -20.58 7.38
N VAL A 151 6.15 -19.85 8.46
CA VAL A 151 7.42 -19.14 8.68
C VAL A 151 8.36 -19.89 9.64
N ALA A 152 7.92 -21.01 10.21
CA ALA A 152 8.74 -21.83 11.10
C ALA A 152 10.12 -22.21 10.50
N PRO A 153 10.24 -22.54 9.20
CA PRO A 153 11.54 -22.85 8.58
C PRO A 153 12.55 -21.69 8.57
N MET A 154 12.10 -20.43 8.69
CA MET A 154 12.95 -19.24 8.73
C MET A 154 12.93 -18.52 10.09
N SER A 155 12.43 -19.19 11.14
CA SER A 155 12.15 -18.57 12.45
C SER A 155 13.37 -17.95 13.13
N ASP A 156 14.54 -18.55 12.97
CA ASP A 156 15.83 -18.05 13.47
C ASP A 156 16.28 -16.76 12.77
N ARG A 157 15.81 -16.53 11.54
CA ARG A 157 16.11 -15.33 10.74
C ARG A 157 15.15 -14.17 10.98
N ILE A 158 14.02 -14.37 11.65
CA ILE A 158 13.03 -13.31 11.87
C ILE A 158 13.57 -12.25 12.85
N ALA A 159 13.66 -11.00 12.37
CA ALA A 159 13.97 -9.80 13.16
C ALA A 159 12.76 -9.26 13.92
N GLY A 160 11.58 -9.44 13.35
CA GLY A 160 10.33 -9.10 13.99
C GLY A 160 9.15 -9.24 13.06
N MET A 161 7.96 -9.04 13.61
CA MET A 161 6.70 -9.03 12.88
C MET A 161 5.98 -7.69 13.08
N VAL A 162 5.41 -7.18 12.01
CA VAL A 162 4.50 -6.03 11.99
C VAL A 162 3.13 -6.51 11.54
N VAL A 163 2.10 -6.06 12.25
CA VAL A 163 0.71 -6.31 11.85
C VAL A 163 0.16 -5.03 11.26
N ASN A 164 -0.22 -5.04 9.99
CA ASN A 164 -0.80 -3.89 9.32
C ASN A 164 -2.33 -3.97 9.25
N ASN A 165 -2.96 -2.84 8.95
CA ASN A 165 -4.39 -2.74 8.63
C ASN A 165 -5.32 -3.17 9.78
N VAL A 166 -4.93 -2.88 11.03
CA VAL A 166 -5.74 -3.22 12.22
C VAL A 166 -6.85 -2.19 12.42
N PRO A 167 -8.14 -2.54 12.36
CA PRO A 167 -9.21 -1.59 12.64
C PRO A 167 -9.03 -0.96 14.02
N PRO A 168 -9.20 0.37 14.19
CA PRO A 168 -8.94 1.05 15.45
C PRO A 168 -9.65 0.43 16.66
N TYR A 169 -10.88 -0.03 16.48
CA TYR A 169 -11.68 -0.67 17.53
C TYR A 169 -11.23 -2.12 17.86
N ARG A 170 -10.34 -2.73 17.08
CA ARG A 170 -9.79 -4.08 17.32
C ARG A 170 -8.37 -4.09 17.86
N GLN A 171 -7.70 -2.94 17.95
CA GLN A 171 -6.31 -2.83 18.42
C GLN A 171 -6.06 -3.62 19.72
N HIS A 172 -6.92 -3.42 20.73
CA HIS A 172 -6.76 -4.11 22.01
C HIS A 172 -6.91 -5.64 21.91
N SER A 173 -7.87 -6.12 21.12
CA SER A 173 -8.10 -7.55 20.91
C SER A 173 -6.95 -8.21 20.14
N VAL A 174 -6.39 -7.51 19.15
CA VAL A 174 -5.20 -7.96 18.41
C VAL A 174 -4.00 -8.07 19.33
N GLN A 175 -3.79 -7.09 20.21
CA GLN A 175 -2.70 -7.09 21.18
C GLN A 175 -2.79 -8.26 22.16
N GLN A 176 -3.98 -8.57 22.68
CA GLN A 176 -4.15 -9.64 23.67
C GLN A 176 -4.17 -11.05 23.08
N GLY A 177 -4.62 -11.20 21.84
CA GLY A 177 -4.73 -12.50 21.18
C GLY A 177 -3.54 -12.80 20.28
N MET A 178 -3.54 -12.16 19.11
CA MET A 178 -2.62 -12.47 18.02
C MET A 178 -1.16 -12.14 18.36
N VAL A 179 -0.91 -10.97 18.94
CA VAL A 179 0.45 -10.57 19.34
C VAL A 179 1.01 -11.51 20.41
N ALA A 180 0.21 -11.88 21.41
CA ALA A 180 0.61 -12.83 22.43
C ALA A 180 0.92 -14.23 21.85
N ALA A 181 0.12 -14.71 20.89
CA ALA A 181 0.37 -15.99 20.21
C ALA A 181 1.71 -15.98 19.46
N VAL A 182 2.02 -14.92 18.73
CA VAL A 182 3.29 -14.77 17.99
C VAL A 182 4.49 -14.73 18.95
N GLN A 183 4.38 -13.96 20.03
CA GLN A 183 5.42 -13.88 21.05
C GLN A 183 5.65 -15.23 21.74
N SER A 184 4.62 -16.06 21.90
CA SER A 184 4.74 -17.41 22.47
C SER A 184 5.55 -18.38 21.59
N ARG A 185 5.64 -18.12 20.28
CA ARG A 185 6.53 -18.83 19.34
C ARG A 185 7.95 -18.22 19.28
N GLY A 186 8.26 -17.25 20.14
CA GLY A 186 9.59 -16.62 20.21
C GLY A 186 9.84 -15.53 19.16
N ILE A 187 8.82 -15.11 18.41
CA ILE A 187 8.94 -14.05 17.41
C ILE A 187 8.60 -12.70 18.06
N SER A 188 9.50 -11.73 17.94
CA SER A 188 9.26 -10.36 18.40
C SER A 188 8.20 -9.68 17.54
N VAL A 189 7.26 -8.98 18.16
CA VAL A 189 6.28 -8.14 17.46
C VAL A 189 6.67 -6.69 17.68
N LEU A 190 7.01 -5.99 16.59
CA LEU A 190 7.45 -4.60 16.64
C LEU A 190 6.29 -3.63 16.84
N GLY A 191 5.08 -4.03 16.45
CA GLY A 191 3.86 -3.28 16.72
C GLY A 191 2.73 -3.56 15.74
N THR A 192 1.62 -2.85 15.92
CA THR A 192 0.40 -2.94 15.12
C THR A 192 0.09 -1.59 14.48
N LEU A 193 0.03 -1.54 13.16
CA LEU A 193 -0.39 -0.35 12.42
C LEU A 193 -1.92 -0.31 12.29
N PRO A 194 -2.56 0.81 12.63
CA PRO A 194 -4.00 0.97 12.41
C PRO A 194 -4.32 1.01 10.91
N GLU A 195 -5.52 0.55 10.57
CA GLU A 195 -6.15 0.90 9.28
C GLU A 195 -6.25 2.42 9.18
N ASP A 196 -5.80 2.98 8.06
CA ASP A 196 -5.81 4.42 7.80
C ASP A 196 -6.38 4.72 6.41
N ARG A 197 -7.31 5.68 6.34
CA ARG A 197 -8.10 5.94 5.12
C ARG A 197 -7.27 6.50 3.96
N PRO A 198 -6.35 7.45 4.18
CA PRO A 198 -5.46 7.93 3.11
C PRO A 198 -4.61 6.81 2.48
N MET A 199 -4.29 5.74 3.22
CA MET A 199 -3.54 4.61 2.65
C MET A 199 -4.36 3.83 1.61
N LEU A 200 -5.67 3.74 1.84
CA LEU A 200 -6.64 3.08 0.96
C LEU A 200 -7.18 4.02 -0.14
N ALA A 201 -6.73 5.27 -0.17
CA ALA A 201 -7.23 6.25 -1.11
C ALA A 201 -6.88 5.88 -2.55
N VAL A 202 -7.80 6.19 -3.46
CA VAL A 202 -7.68 5.96 -4.91
C VAL A 202 -7.75 7.28 -5.64
N THR A 203 -7.16 7.34 -6.82
CA THR A 203 -7.19 8.55 -7.64
C THR A 203 -8.55 8.73 -8.30
N VAL A 204 -8.90 9.98 -8.60
CA VAL A 204 -10.09 10.32 -9.40
C VAL A 204 -10.10 9.60 -10.75
N LYS A 205 -8.92 9.44 -11.38
CA LYS A 205 -8.76 8.66 -12.60
C LYS A 205 -9.14 7.18 -12.40
N GLN A 206 -8.64 6.54 -11.33
CA GLN A 206 -9.00 5.16 -11.03
C GLN A 206 -10.50 4.98 -10.80
N ILE A 207 -11.17 5.97 -10.18
CA ILE A 207 -12.64 5.95 -10.03
C ILE A 207 -13.31 5.93 -11.41
N ALA A 208 -12.93 6.83 -12.31
CA ALA A 208 -13.52 6.92 -13.65
C ALA A 208 -13.28 5.65 -14.47
N ASP A 209 -12.04 5.16 -14.49
CA ASP A 209 -11.65 3.96 -15.24
C ASP A 209 -12.40 2.72 -14.72
N HIS A 210 -12.53 2.58 -13.39
CA HIS A 210 -13.22 1.46 -12.75
C HIS A 210 -14.74 1.48 -12.98
N LEU A 211 -15.35 2.67 -12.97
CA LEU A 211 -16.78 2.83 -13.22
C LEU A 211 -17.15 2.85 -14.70
N GLY A 212 -16.16 2.88 -15.62
CA GLY A 212 -16.41 3.13 -17.04
C GLY A 212 -17.08 4.50 -17.29
N GLY A 213 -16.80 5.47 -16.43
CA GLY A 213 -17.43 6.78 -16.46
C GLY A 213 -16.85 7.70 -17.54
N THR A 214 -17.64 8.66 -18.00
CA THR A 214 -17.22 9.68 -18.96
C THR A 214 -17.00 11.02 -18.27
N TRP A 215 -16.06 11.81 -18.78
CA TRP A 215 -15.78 13.13 -18.24
C TRP A 215 -16.75 14.16 -18.80
N VAL A 216 -17.34 14.98 -17.93
CA VAL A 216 -18.31 16.03 -18.34
C VAL A 216 -17.61 17.27 -18.90
N GLN A 217 -16.36 17.51 -18.51
CA GLN A 217 -15.53 18.65 -18.91
C GLN A 217 -14.07 18.22 -19.08
N GLU A 218 -13.24 19.09 -19.67
CA GLU A 218 -11.78 18.87 -19.68
C GLU A 218 -11.29 18.68 -18.24
N THR A 219 -10.45 17.66 -18.06
CA THR A 219 -10.18 17.12 -16.74
C THR A 219 -8.95 17.77 -16.13
N GLU A 220 -9.18 18.49 -15.03
CA GLU A 220 -8.10 18.90 -14.14
C GLU A 220 -8.00 17.91 -12.97
N ASN A 221 -6.88 17.87 -12.27
CA ASN A 221 -6.76 17.17 -10.99
C ASN A 221 -7.18 15.67 -10.94
N THR A 222 -7.13 14.93 -12.05
CA THR A 222 -7.53 13.51 -12.08
C THR A 222 -6.63 12.61 -11.23
N GLY A 223 -5.44 13.10 -10.87
CA GLY A 223 -4.51 12.42 -9.96
C GLY A 223 -4.83 12.63 -8.48
N ALA A 224 -5.80 13.48 -8.14
CA ALA A 224 -6.19 13.71 -6.74
C ALA A 224 -6.68 12.41 -6.08
N TYR A 225 -6.27 12.19 -4.84
CA TYR A 225 -6.71 11.06 -4.04
C TYR A 225 -8.06 11.34 -3.37
N VAL A 226 -8.87 10.30 -3.31
CA VAL A 226 -10.17 10.26 -2.64
C VAL A 226 -10.08 9.30 -1.47
N ASP A 227 -10.29 9.82 -0.26
CA ASP A 227 -10.23 9.06 0.98
C ASP A 227 -11.56 8.34 1.27
N ARG A 228 -12.68 8.92 0.81
CA ARG A 228 -14.04 8.46 1.14
C ARG A 228 -15.04 8.74 0.04
N PHE A 229 -16.06 7.89 -0.02
CA PHE A 229 -17.24 8.08 -0.87
C PHE A 229 -18.43 8.49 -0.01
N LEU A 230 -19.12 9.55 -0.42
CA LEU A 230 -20.38 9.99 0.19
C LEU A 230 -21.51 9.89 -0.83
N ILE A 231 -22.68 9.46 -0.37
CA ILE A 231 -23.87 9.36 -1.23
C ILE A 231 -24.74 10.59 -1.02
N GLY A 232 -24.89 11.38 -2.08
CA GLY A 232 -25.79 12.51 -2.14
C GLY A 232 -27.23 12.06 -2.36
N GLY A 233 -27.97 11.85 -1.26
CA GLY A 233 -29.39 11.51 -1.24
C GLY A 233 -30.26 12.61 -0.62
N ASN A 234 -31.47 12.24 -0.19
CA ASN A 234 -32.32 13.14 0.59
C ASN A 234 -31.82 13.17 2.04
N ILE A 235 -30.95 14.14 2.33
CA ILE A 235 -30.33 14.34 3.64
C ILE A 235 -31.10 15.46 4.37
N MET A 236 -31.35 15.28 5.67
CA MET A 236 -32.03 16.29 6.50
C MET A 236 -31.07 17.39 6.99
N ASP A 237 -29.80 17.05 7.17
CA ASP A 237 -28.75 18.02 7.50
C ASP A 237 -28.47 18.96 6.32
N SER A 238 -27.89 20.12 6.60
CA SER A 238 -27.38 20.98 5.53
C SER A 238 -26.31 20.25 4.73
N GLY A 239 -26.25 20.49 3.42
CA GLY A 239 -25.28 19.83 2.56
C GLY A 239 -23.83 20.11 2.99
N ILE A 240 -23.51 21.35 3.39
CA ILE A 240 -22.18 21.71 3.92
C ILE A 240 -21.85 20.89 5.16
N THR A 241 -22.80 20.73 6.08
CA THR A 241 -22.61 19.91 7.29
C THR A 241 -22.38 18.45 6.93
N TYR A 242 -23.15 17.87 6.01
CA TYR A 242 -23.04 16.45 5.64
C TYR A 242 -21.78 16.13 4.83
N PHE A 243 -21.47 16.94 3.81
CA PHE A 243 -20.32 16.72 2.93
C PHE A 243 -19.02 17.15 3.60
N GLY A 244 -19.05 18.17 4.46
CA GLY A 244 -17.89 18.64 5.23
C GLY A 244 -17.50 17.79 6.44
N ARG A 245 -18.14 16.63 6.68
CA ARG A 245 -17.77 15.73 7.80
C ARG A 245 -16.42 15.09 7.61
N PHE A 246 -15.99 14.92 6.36
CA PHE A 246 -14.74 14.30 6.01
C PHE A 246 -14.06 15.13 4.93
N PRO A 247 -12.72 15.22 4.94
CA PRO A 247 -11.98 15.80 3.83
C PRO A 247 -11.84 14.81 2.68
N ASN A 248 -11.40 15.32 1.53
CA ASN A 248 -10.98 14.56 0.35
C ASN A 248 -12.00 13.50 -0.13
N GLN A 249 -13.27 13.87 -0.18
CA GLN A 249 -14.35 12.96 -0.54
C GLN A 249 -14.68 13.00 -2.03
N ALA A 250 -15.13 11.86 -2.56
CA ALA A 250 -15.94 11.81 -3.77
C ALA A 250 -17.42 11.75 -3.39
N VAL A 251 -18.25 12.51 -4.08
CA VAL A 251 -19.70 12.52 -3.85
C VAL A 251 -20.42 11.88 -5.03
N ILE A 252 -21.19 10.83 -4.75
CA ILE A 252 -22.01 10.10 -5.71
C ILE A 252 -23.44 10.62 -5.61
N THR A 253 -23.97 11.23 -6.65
CA THR A 253 -25.34 11.76 -6.64
C THR A 253 -25.95 11.75 -8.04
N ARG A 254 -27.27 11.98 -8.14
CA ARG A 254 -27.96 12.04 -9.43
C ARG A 254 -27.62 13.33 -10.17
N ALA A 255 -27.50 13.24 -11.49
CA ALA A 255 -27.28 14.41 -12.36
C ALA A 255 -28.39 15.48 -12.23
N GLU A 256 -29.63 15.05 -11.96
CA GLU A 256 -30.80 15.93 -11.82
C GLU A 256 -30.94 16.60 -10.43
N ARG A 257 -29.89 16.57 -9.60
CA ARG A 257 -29.88 17.14 -8.24
C ARG A 257 -28.82 18.23 -8.09
N PRO A 258 -28.96 19.36 -8.78
CA PRO A 258 -27.96 20.42 -8.72
C PRO A 258 -27.89 21.10 -7.35
N ASP A 259 -28.95 21.03 -6.54
CA ASP A 259 -28.94 21.47 -5.15
C ASP A 259 -27.94 20.68 -4.28
N ILE A 260 -27.84 19.36 -4.51
CA ILE A 260 -26.85 18.50 -3.85
C ILE A 260 -25.45 18.75 -4.41
N GLN A 261 -25.33 18.82 -5.74
CA GLN A 261 -24.06 19.02 -6.43
C GLN A 261 -23.41 20.34 -5.99
N MET A 262 -24.15 21.45 -5.98
CA MET A 262 -23.64 22.73 -5.48
C MET A 262 -23.24 22.65 -4.01
N SER A 263 -24.05 22.00 -3.17
CA SER A 263 -23.76 21.91 -1.74
C SER A 263 -22.44 21.19 -1.45
N CYS A 264 -22.12 20.12 -2.18
CA CYS A 264 -20.86 19.41 -1.97
C CYS A 264 -19.65 20.14 -2.58
N LEU A 265 -19.82 20.89 -3.66
CA LEU A 265 -18.75 21.73 -4.21
C LEU A 265 -18.29 22.80 -3.21
N MET A 266 -19.14 23.24 -2.29
CA MET A 266 -18.78 24.17 -1.20
C MET A 266 -17.90 23.54 -0.08
N THR A 267 -17.43 22.31 -0.24
CA THR A 267 -16.64 21.55 0.76
C THR A 267 -15.40 20.94 0.09
N ASP A 268 -14.61 20.12 0.81
CA ASP A 268 -13.38 19.46 0.30
C ASP A 268 -13.62 18.31 -0.71
N THR A 269 -14.61 18.49 -1.60
CA THR A 269 -14.99 17.46 -2.58
C THR A 269 -13.92 17.41 -3.67
N ARG A 270 -13.30 16.25 -3.85
CA ARG A 270 -12.25 16.02 -4.86
C ARG A 270 -12.81 15.50 -6.18
N CYS A 271 -14.03 14.96 -6.16
CA CYS A 271 -14.67 14.40 -7.34
C CYS A 271 -16.19 14.35 -7.17
N LEU A 272 -16.92 14.67 -8.24
CA LEU A 272 -18.33 14.38 -8.37
C LEU A 272 -18.53 13.16 -9.27
N VAL A 273 -19.34 12.20 -8.83
CA VAL A 273 -19.82 11.08 -9.65
C VAL A 273 -21.32 11.24 -9.85
N LEU A 274 -21.72 11.63 -11.05
CA LEU A 274 -23.10 11.88 -11.43
C LEU A 274 -23.71 10.62 -12.04
N THR A 275 -24.79 10.14 -11.44
CA THR A 275 -25.44 8.88 -11.80
C THR A 275 -26.72 9.10 -12.60
N GLY A 276 -27.07 8.15 -13.47
CA GLY A 276 -28.29 8.15 -14.27
C GLY A 276 -28.19 8.82 -15.64
N GLY A 277 -26.98 9.07 -16.15
CA GLY A 277 -26.73 9.52 -17.53
C GLY A 277 -27.16 10.95 -17.88
N GLY A 278 -27.78 11.69 -16.95
CA GLY A 278 -28.17 13.09 -17.17
C GLY A 278 -26.98 14.05 -17.23
N GLU A 279 -27.08 15.10 -18.04
CA GLU A 279 -26.07 16.16 -18.10
C GLU A 279 -26.29 17.17 -16.96
N PRO A 280 -25.26 17.51 -16.15
CA PRO A 280 -25.41 18.53 -15.13
C PRO A 280 -25.63 19.91 -15.74
N THR A 281 -26.32 20.76 -15.00
CA THR A 281 -26.60 22.14 -15.39
C THR A 281 -25.32 22.97 -15.59
N ALA A 282 -25.39 24.00 -16.44
CA ALA A 282 -24.24 24.84 -16.77
C ALA A 282 -23.57 25.51 -15.55
N TYR A 283 -24.35 25.89 -14.54
CA TYR A 283 -23.79 26.51 -13.33
C TYR A 283 -23.03 25.51 -12.46
N VAL A 284 -23.43 24.24 -12.43
CA VAL A 284 -22.66 23.19 -11.73
C VAL A 284 -21.33 22.96 -12.43
N LYS A 285 -21.32 22.91 -13.78
CA LYS A 285 -20.08 22.78 -14.55
C LYS A 285 -19.13 23.97 -14.27
N ALA A 286 -19.67 25.19 -14.28
CA ALA A 286 -18.89 26.39 -13.99
C ALA A 286 -18.28 26.38 -12.58
N GLU A 287 -19.08 26.04 -11.56
CA GLU A 287 -18.60 25.98 -10.18
C GLU A 287 -17.55 24.86 -9.99
N ALA A 288 -17.77 23.69 -10.60
CA ALA A 288 -16.82 22.58 -10.52
C ALA A 288 -15.49 22.92 -11.20
N LEU A 289 -15.51 23.64 -12.32
CA LEU A 289 -14.31 24.14 -12.98
C LEU A 289 -13.57 25.17 -12.11
N GLU A 290 -14.28 26.14 -11.52
CA GLU A 290 -13.66 27.15 -10.64
C GLU A 290 -12.96 26.52 -9.43
N ARG A 291 -13.45 25.37 -8.97
CA ARG A 291 -12.90 24.64 -7.82
C ARG A 291 -11.96 23.49 -8.20
N GLU A 292 -11.68 23.31 -9.48
CA GLU A 292 -10.83 22.22 -9.99
C GLU A 292 -11.34 20.83 -9.56
N VAL A 293 -12.68 20.65 -9.50
CA VAL A 293 -13.33 19.40 -9.11
C VAL A 293 -13.81 18.65 -10.37
N PRO A 294 -13.25 17.47 -10.68
CA PRO A 294 -13.69 16.68 -11.81
C PRO A 294 -15.10 16.14 -11.61
N ILE A 295 -15.82 16.04 -12.73
CA ILE A 295 -17.15 15.44 -12.79
C ILE A 295 -17.10 14.21 -13.71
N ILE A 296 -17.39 13.06 -13.12
CA ILE A 296 -17.54 11.76 -13.78
C ILE A 296 -19.04 11.51 -13.98
N LEU A 297 -19.46 11.22 -15.19
CA LEU A 297 -20.82 10.79 -15.52
C LEU A 297 -20.85 9.27 -15.67
N VAL A 298 -21.85 8.64 -15.05
CA VAL A 298 -22.12 7.20 -15.17
C VAL A 298 -23.59 6.96 -15.49
N GLU A 299 -23.86 5.98 -16.35
CA GLU A 299 -25.21 5.59 -16.76
C GLU A 299 -25.99 4.90 -15.63
N ALA A 300 -25.28 4.13 -14.79
CA ALA A 300 -25.87 3.35 -13.70
C ALA A 300 -26.55 4.23 -12.63
N GLY A 301 -27.48 3.64 -11.89
CA GLY A 301 -28.13 4.29 -10.75
C GLY A 301 -27.22 4.43 -9.53
N THR A 302 -27.56 5.32 -8.59
CA THR A 302 -26.72 5.62 -7.41
C THR A 302 -26.36 4.40 -6.57
N LEU A 303 -27.29 3.47 -6.37
CA LEU A 303 -27.03 2.23 -5.62
C LEU A 303 -26.06 1.32 -6.37
N GLU A 304 -26.32 1.08 -7.66
CA GLU A 304 -25.47 0.25 -8.53
C GLU A 304 -24.05 0.81 -8.63
N THR A 305 -23.90 2.14 -8.76
CA THR A 305 -22.59 2.81 -8.71
C THR A 305 -21.89 2.61 -7.38
N ALA A 306 -22.61 2.74 -6.26
CA ALA A 306 -22.02 2.54 -4.94
C ALA A 306 -21.56 1.09 -4.72
N GLU A 307 -22.33 0.12 -5.21
CA GLU A 307 -21.97 -1.31 -5.18
C GLU A 307 -20.77 -1.61 -6.08
N ALA A 308 -20.72 -1.01 -7.27
CA ALA A 308 -19.61 -1.18 -8.22
C ALA A 308 -18.26 -0.71 -7.66
N LEU A 309 -18.26 0.24 -6.72
CA LEU A 309 -17.03 0.73 -6.06
C LEU A 309 -16.41 -0.28 -5.08
N GLY A 310 -17.08 -1.38 -4.72
CA GLY A 310 -16.58 -2.32 -3.72
C GLY A 310 -15.18 -2.88 -3.99
N GLY A 311 -14.86 -3.15 -5.26
CA GLY A 311 -13.53 -3.65 -5.68
C GLY A 311 -12.49 -2.56 -5.97
N LEU A 312 -12.88 -1.28 -5.89
CA LEU A 312 -11.97 -0.18 -6.21
C LEU A 312 -10.82 -0.04 -5.20
N LEU A 313 -11.06 -0.42 -3.94
CA LEU A 313 -10.04 -0.38 -2.89
C LEU A 313 -8.85 -1.29 -3.21
N ASP A 314 -9.05 -2.35 -4.00
CA ASP A 314 -7.97 -3.25 -4.44
C ASP A 314 -7.01 -2.57 -5.42
N LEU A 315 -7.41 -1.43 -6.01
CA LEU A 315 -6.56 -0.60 -6.87
C LEU A 315 -5.73 0.43 -6.09
N ALA A 316 -5.88 0.52 -4.77
CA ALA A 316 -5.06 1.39 -3.95
C ALA A 316 -3.59 0.95 -4.03
N ASN A 317 -2.73 1.83 -4.54
CA ASN A 317 -1.30 1.57 -4.70
C ASN A 317 -0.48 2.46 -3.75
N PRO A 318 0.79 2.08 -3.47
CA PRO A 318 1.68 2.83 -2.60
C PRO A 318 2.38 4.02 -3.29
N HIS A 319 2.15 4.26 -4.58
CA HIS A 319 2.93 5.18 -5.42
C HIS A 319 2.55 6.65 -5.25
N SER A 320 2.50 7.11 -4.00
CA SER A 320 2.29 8.52 -3.63
C SER A 320 3.25 8.91 -2.51
N PRO A 321 4.01 10.02 -2.67
CA PRO A 321 4.86 10.56 -1.61
C PRO A 321 4.09 10.87 -0.32
N GLU A 322 2.84 11.33 -0.44
CA GLU A 322 1.95 11.62 0.68
C GLU A 322 1.63 10.33 1.46
N LYS A 323 1.35 9.22 0.76
CA LYS A 323 1.12 7.91 1.39
C LYS A 323 2.35 7.38 2.11
N VAL A 324 3.55 7.52 1.53
CA VAL A 324 4.80 7.11 2.21
C VAL A 324 5.04 7.94 3.45
N THR A 325 4.86 9.26 3.35
CA THR A 325 5.00 10.18 4.48
C THR A 325 4.03 9.79 5.60
N ARG A 326 2.75 9.58 5.25
CA ARG A 326 1.72 9.14 6.19
C ARG A 326 2.03 7.79 6.83
N PHE A 327 2.47 6.81 6.04
CA PHE A 327 2.86 5.51 6.57
C PHE A 327 4.08 5.61 7.49
N THR A 328 5.02 6.50 7.18
CA THR A 328 6.20 6.77 8.02
C THR A 328 5.78 7.35 9.37
N GLU A 329 4.84 8.30 9.40
CA GLU A 329 4.25 8.79 10.66
C GLU A 329 3.60 7.67 11.48
N LEU A 330 2.80 6.82 10.83
CA LEU A 330 2.16 5.68 11.49
C LEU A 330 3.19 4.69 12.04
N ALA A 331 4.25 4.41 11.28
CA ALA A 331 5.35 3.55 11.68
C ALA A 331 6.07 4.10 12.92
N HIS A 332 6.41 5.39 12.94
CA HIS A 332 7.03 6.02 14.10
C HIS A 332 6.13 6.05 15.35
N GLN A 333 4.82 6.13 15.17
CA GLN A 333 3.87 6.18 16.29
C GLN A 333 3.58 4.80 16.90
N HIS A 334 3.61 3.74 16.09
CA HIS A 334 3.08 2.43 16.49
C HIS A 334 4.09 1.29 16.43
N LEU A 335 5.26 1.48 15.81
CA LEU A 335 6.28 0.44 15.69
C LEU A 335 7.54 0.80 16.49
N ASP A 336 8.13 -0.21 17.09
CA ASP A 336 9.46 -0.13 17.71
C ASP A 336 10.56 -0.21 16.63
N LEU A 337 10.77 0.90 15.93
CA LEU A 337 11.79 1.02 14.88
C LEU A 337 13.22 0.99 15.45
N ASP A 338 13.40 1.36 16.72
CA ASP A 338 14.69 1.27 17.40
C ASP A 338 15.07 -0.19 17.66
N ALA A 339 14.12 -1.01 18.13
CA ALA A 339 14.31 -2.46 18.25
C ALA A 339 14.58 -3.12 16.90
N LEU A 340 13.90 -2.69 15.82
CA LEU A 340 14.19 -3.17 14.47
C LEU A 340 15.64 -2.85 14.07
N THR A 341 16.05 -1.58 14.27
CA THR A 341 17.40 -1.12 13.94
C THR A 341 18.45 -1.92 14.73
N ALA A 342 18.21 -2.16 16.02
CA ALA A 342 19.08 -2.99 16.86
C ALA A 342 19.10 -4.48 16.46
N ALA A 343 18.02 -5.01 15.89
CA ALA A 343 17.94 -6.40 15.43
C ALA A 343 18.65 -6.66 14.09
N ILE A 344 19.03 -5.59 13.39
CA ILE A 344 19.66 -5.63 12.06
C ILE A 344 21.17 -5.35 12.17
N ILE A 345 21.61 -4.58 13.16
CA ILE A 345 23.00 -4.13 13.36
C ILE A 345 23.73 -5.02 14.34
#